data_AF-A0A9C8EXZ1-F1
#
_entry.id   AF-A0A9C8EXZ1-F1
#
_cell.length_a   1.000
_cell.length_b   1.000
_cell.length_c   1.000
_cell.angle_alpha   90.00
_cell.angle_beta   90.00
_cell.angle_gamma   90.00
#
_symmetry.space_group_name_H-M   'P 1'
#
loop_
_entity.id
_entity.type
_entity.pdbx_description
1 polymer ?
#
loop_
_entity_poly.entity_id
_entity_poly.type
_entity_poly.pdbx_seq_one_letter_code
_entity_poly.pdbx_strand_id
1 'polypeptide(L)'
;MKAKKSPAKTITFGVIVLVLIVLTILLTAINPFADISQTLFCKSCHIMRCEIDSLKNSRHKDVLCLSCHSKPGALGFIAETLEGMQNGIAYFFKSYEEPIVATVTNESCLTCHKEIQEGLHINNAIRVSHKEFLSVGYKCADCHNTVAHGDSIAQPNLPHMDKCTGCHNNEDAPTTCSICHVKRMKREIRALGPWAITHGPTWERTHGMGNLTTCIICHETEKCAKCHTEMPHPESWPYVHGEKAKSVTKEDKCAGCHVESFCDDCHRVEMPHPQKFLPEHPDIVKKDGDKICYNCHIKGDCKLCHEKHIHPGLTPSEIER
;
A
#
# COMPACT_ATOMS: atom_id res chain seq x y z
N MET A 1 -36.66 -2.13 -72.07
CA MET A 1 -36.70 -3.34 -71.20
C MET A 1 -35.74 -3.13 -70.03
N LYS A 2 -36.22 -2.85 -68.81
CA LYS A 2 -35.37 -2.80 -67.60
C LYS A 2 -35.46 -4.16 -66.90
N ALA A 3 -34.38 -4.94 -66.95
CA ALA A 3 -34.30 -6.23 -66.29
C ALA A 3 -34.37 -6.04 -64.76
N LYS A 4 -35.45 -6.54 -64.13
CA LYS A 4 -35.54 -6.68 -62.68
C LYS A 4 -34.47 -7.68 -62.24
N LYS A 5 -33.37 -7.20 -61.65
CA LYS A 5 -32.41 -8.07 -60.97
C LYS A 5 -33.13 -8.72 -59.79
N SER A 6 -33.20 -10.05 -59.80
CA SER A 6 -33.78 -10.86 -58.73
C SER A 6 -33.02 -10.60 -57.42
N PRO A 7 -33.68 -10.11 -56.35
CA PRO A 7 -33.02 -9.79 -55.08
C PRO A 7 -32.40 -11.02 -54.40
N ALA A 8 -32.88 -12.23 -54.70
CA ALA A 8 -32.44 -13.48 -54.09
C ALA A 8 -30.97 -13.80 -54.37
N LYS A 9 -30.45 -13.52 -55.57
CA LYS A 9 -29.06 -13.86 -55.97
C LYS A 9 -28.00 -12.95 -55.33
N THR A 10 -28.34 -11.68 -55.12
CA THR A 10 -27.48 -10.71 -54.41
C THR A 10 -27.41 -10.99 -52.91
N ILE A 11 -28.51 -11.45 -52.30
CA ILE A 11 -28.54 -11.84 -50.88
C ILE A 11 -27.70 -13.10 -50.65
N THR A 12 -27.81 -14.12 -51.52
CA THR A 12 -26.98 -15.34 -51.40
C THR A 12 -25.49 -15.06 -51.62
N PHE A 13 -25.13 -14.22 -52.60
CA PHE A 13 -23.73 -13.85 -52.83
C PHE A 13 -23.15 -13.05 -51.65
N GLY A 14 -23.90 -12.10 -51.09
CA GLY A 14 -23.48 -11.34 -49.90
C GLY A 14 -23.28 -12.23 -48.67
N VAL A 15 -24.15 -13.22 -48.46
CA VAL A 15 -24.00 -14.19 -47.36
C VAL A 15 -22.78 -15.08 -47.56
N ILE A 16 -22.53 -15.56 -48.78
CA ILE A 16 -21.34 -16.39 -49.09
C ILE A 16 -20.04 -15.58 -48.87
N VAL A 17 -19.99 -14.33 -49.32
CA VAL A 17 -18.83 -13.45 -49.09
C VAL A 17 -18.62 -13.20 -47.60
N LEU A 18 -19.69 -12.92 -46.83
CA LEU A 18 -19.60 -12.73 -45.39
C LEU A 18 -19.11 -14.00 -44.69
N VAL A 19 -19.63 -15.17 -45.06
CA VAL A 19 -19.19 -16.47 -44.52
C VAL A 19 -17.72 -16.71 -44.83
N LEU A 20 -17.26 -16.44 -46.05
CA LEU A 20 -15.85 -16.60 -46.44
C LEU A 20 -14.94 -15.63 -45.69
N ILE A 21 -15.36 -14.38 -45.47
CA ILE A 21 -14.61 -13.41 -44.65
C ILE A 21 -14.51 -13.90 -43.21
N VAL A 22 -15.63 -14.33 -42.61
CA VAL A 22 -15.64 -14.87 -41.24
C VAL A 22 -14.78 -16.13 -41.14
N LEU A 23 -14.85 -17.04 -42.12
CA LEU A 23 -14.02 -18.24 -42.16
C LEU A 23 -12.54 -17.91 -42.25
N THR A 24 -12.18 -16.90 -43.05
CA THR A 24 -10.79 -16.45 -43.21
C THR A 24 -10.26 -15.83 -41.93
N ILE A 25 -11.06 -14.98 -41.26
CA ILE A 25 -10.72 -14.39 -39.96
C ILE A 25 -10.49 -15.49 -38.91
N LEU A 26 -11.40 -16.48 -38.85
CA LEU A 26 -11.29 -17.61 -37.94
C LEU A 26 -10.03 -18.45 -38.22
N LEU A 27 -9.73 -18.73 -39.48
CA LEU A 27 -8.53 -19.48 -39.87
C LEU A 27 -7.24 -18.72 -39.52
N THR A 28 -7.22 -17.39 -39.64
CA THR A 28 -6.07 -16.58 -39.23
C THR A 28 -5.92 -16.47 -37.72
N ALA A 29 -7.01 -16.45 -36.96
CA ALA A 29 -6.99 -16.37 -35.50
C ALA A 29 -6.51 -17.68 -34.82
N ILE A 30 -6.49 -18.79 -35.54
CA ILE A 30 -5.97 -20.09 -35.07
C ILE A 30 -4.50 -20.28 -35.51
N ASN A 31 -3.98 -19.43 -36.40
CA ASN A 31 -2.66 -19.59 -36.97
C ASN A 31 -1.57 -18.97 -36.06
N PRO A 32 -0.57 -19.73 -35.59
CA PRO A 32 0.51 -19.20 -34.75
C PRO A 32 1.32 -18.05 -35.40
N PHE A 33 1.25 -17.88 -36.72
CA PHE A 33 1.80 -16.70 -37.40
C PHE A 33 1.16 -15.37 -36.98
N ALA A 34 -0.13 -15.38 -36.59
CA ALA A 34 -0.81 -14.19 -36.11
C ALA A 34 -0.25 -13.72 -34.76
N ASP A 35 0.01 -14.66 -33.84
CA ASP A 35 0.63 -14.36 -32.53
C ASP A 35 2.05 -13.79 -32.66
N ILE A 36 2.83 -14.29 -33.62
CA ILE A 36 4.18 -13.77 -33.92
C ILE A 36 4.09 -12.32 -34.42
N SER A 37 3.16 -12.02 -35.33
CA SER A 37 3.00 -10.68 -35.88
C SER A 37 2.61 -9.64 -34.82
N GLN A 38 1.75 -10.02 -33.88
CA GLN A 38 1.35 -9.14 -32.78
C GLN A 38 2.45 -9.02 -31.72
N THR A 39 3.21 -10.09 -31.46
CA THR A 39 4.42 -10.02 -30.62
C THR A 39 5.45 -9.05 -31.22
N LEU A 40 5.60 -8.99 -32.54
CA LEU A 40 6.46 -8.03 -33.22
C LEU A 40 5.93 -6.58 -33.10
N PHE A 41 4.61 -6.38 -33.13
CA PHE A 41 4.01 -5.08 -32.88
C PHE A 41 4.29 -4.57 -31.46
N CYS A 42 4.09 -5.39 -30.43
CA CYS A 42 4.41 -5.00 -29.05
C CYS A 42 5.89 -4.61 -28.90
N LYS A 43 6.80 -5.32 -29.58
CA LYS A 43 8.24 -5.01 -29.63
C LYS A 43 8.57 -3.68 -30.33
N SER A 44 7.68 -3.18 -31.19
CA SER A 44 7.89 -1.90 -31.88
C SER A 44 7.64 -0.69 -30.97
N CYS A 45 6.87 -0.86 -29.89
CA CYS A 45 6.58 0.19 -28.94
C CYS A 45 7.72 0.34 -27.92
N HIS A 46 8.27 1.54 -27.76
CA HIS A 46 9.38 1.79 -26.82
C HIS A 46 8.96 1.62 -25.35
N ILE A 47 7.69 1.89 -25.02
CA ILE A 47 7.13 1.71 -23.67
C ILE A 47 7.12 0.24 -23.22
N MET A 48 7.18 -0.71 -24.15
CA MET A 48 7.21 -2.15 -23.85
C MET A 48 8.62 -2.69 -23.62
N ARG A 49 9.68 -1.88 -23.81
CA ARG A 49 11.08 -2.35 -23.71
C ARG A 49 11.39 -2.97 -22.35
N CYS A 50 10.98 -2.31 -21.27
CA CYS A 50 11.18 -2.80 -19.91
C CYS A 50 10.52 -4.18 -19.71
N GLU A 51 9.28 -4.34 -20.17
CA GLU A 51 8.53 -5.59 -20.06
C GLU A 51 9.13 -6.72 -20.90
N ILE A 52 9.66 -6.39 -22.08
CA ILE A 52 10.34 -7.35 -22.95
C ILE A 52 11.65 -7.81 -22.33
N ASP A 53 12.42 -6.89 -21.76
CA ASP A 53 13.71 -7.21 -21.15
C ASP A 53 13.55 -7.97 -19.83
N SER A 54 12.53 -7.65 -19.04
CA SER A 54 12.20 -8.42 -17.83
C SER A 54 11.69 -9.82 -18.16
N LEU A 55 10.87 -9.98 -19.21
CA LEU A 55 10.40 -11.30 -19.68
C LEU A 55 11.58 -12.21 -20.05
N LYS A 56 12.59 -11.69 -20.75
CA LYS A 56 13.80 -12.46 -21.12
C LYS A 56 14.55 -13.02 -19.92
N ASN A 57 14.48 -12.33 -18.78
CA ASN A 57 15.14 -12.71 -17.53
C ASN A 57 14.25 -13.57 -16.62
N SER A 58 13.01 -13.87 -17.03
CA SER A 58 12.05 -14.63 -16.24
C SER A 58 12.07 -16.13 -16.53
N ARG A 59 11.27 -16.88 -15.76
CA ARG A 59 11.02 -18.31 -16.02
C ARG A 59 10.17 -18.56 -17.27
N HIS A 60 9.49 -17.53 -17.77
CA HIS A 60 8.60 -17.58 -18.95
C HIS A 60 9.23 -16.95 -20.20
N LYS A 61 10.55 -16.78 -20.24
CA LYS A 61 11.29 -16.13 -21.35
C LYS A 61 11.03 -16.72 -22.74
N ASP A 62 10.62 -17.99 -22.82
CA ASP A 62 10.37 -18.72 -24.06
C ASP A 62 8.86 -18.77 -24.43
N VAL A 63 8.01 -18.03 -23.70
CA VAL A 63 6.56 -17.94 -23.92
C VAL A 63 6.23 -16.66 -24.70
N LEU A 64 5.29 -16.76 -25.66
CA LEU A 64 4.82 -15.60 -26.42
C LEU A 64 3.97 -14.68 -25.55
N CYS A 65 4.04 -13.36 -25.80
CA CYS A 65 3.35 -12.34 -25.01
C CYS A 65 1.84 -12.62 -24.90
N LEU A 66 1.23 -12.99 -26.02
CA LEU A 66 -0.21 -13.22 -26.13
C LEU A 66 -0.68 -14.53 -25.52
N SER A 67 0.23 -15.48 -25.27
CA SER A 67 -0.12 -16.68 -24.50
C SER A 67 -0.57 -16.33 -23.08
N CYS A 68 -0.16 -15.17 -22.55
CA CYS A 68 -0.59 -14.65 -21.25
C CYS A 68 -1.56 -13.47 -21.37
N HIS A 69 -1.30 -12.53 -22.28
CA HIS A 69 -2.06 -11.28 -22.38
C HIS A 69 -3.34 -11.38 -23.22
N SER A 70 -3.57 -12.48 -23.95
CA SER A 70 -4.86 -12.71 -24.60
C SER A 70 -5.67 -13.77 -23.85
N LYS A 71 -7.00 -13.67 -23.92
CA LYS A 71 -7.88 -14.77 -23.52
C LYS A 71 -7.74 -15.92 -24.52
N PRO A 72 -7.72 -17.19 -24.08
CA PRO A 72 -7.64 -18.31 -25.00
C PRO A 72 -8.80 -18.35 -26.01
N GLY A 73 -8.49 -18.69 -27.26
CA GLY A 73 -9.46 -18.87 -28.34
C GLY A 73 -9.64 -17.65 -29.25
N ALA A 74 -10.31 -17.85 -30.39
CA ALA A 74 -10.38 -16.85 -31.47
C ALA A 74 -11.05 -15.53 -31.07
N LEU A 75 -12.05 -15.56 -30.19
CA LEU A 75 -12.70 -14.33 -29.68
C LEU A 75 -11.77 -13.53 -28.77
N GLY A 76 -10.95 -14.21 -27.96
CA GLY A 76 -9.98 -13.56 -27.10
C GLY A 76 -8.89 -12.85 -27.90
N PHE A 77 -8.41 -13.49 -28.97
CA PHE A 77 -7.49 -12.87 -29.93
C PHE A 77 -8.07 -11.61 -30.60
N ILE A 78 -9.34 -11.66 -31.02
CA ILE A 78 -10.02 -10.49 -31.61
C ILE A 78 -10.16 -9.36 -30.59
N ALA A 79 -10.59 -9.68 -29.37
CA ALA A 79 -10.72 -8.70 -28.29
C ALA A 79 -9.38 -8.02 -27.98
N GLU A 80 -8.31 -8.81 -27.86
CA GLU A 80 -6.96 -8.30 -27.60
C GLU A 80 -6.46 -7.40 -28.75
N THR A 81 -6.77 -7.76 -29.99
CA THR A 81 -6.44 -6.92 -31.14
C THR A 81 -7.11 -5.54 -31.04
N LEU A 82 -8.36 -5.50 -30.63
CA LEU A 82 -9.11 -4.24 -30.42
C LEU A 82 -8.56 -3.45 -29.22
N GLU A 83 -8.24 -4.12 -28.11
CA GLU A 83 -7.61 -3.49 -26.94
C GLU A 83 -6.23 -2.91 -27.30
N GLY A 84 -5.40 -3.63 -28.06
CA GLY A 84 -4.14 -3.13 -28.58
C GLY A 84 -4.27 -1.87 -29.45
N MET A 85 -5.30 -1.82 -30.31
CA MET A 85 -5.62 -0.61 -31.08
C MET A 85 -6.05 0.56 -30.17
N GLN A 86 -6.89 0.29 -29.17
CA GLN A 86 -7.32 1.29 -28.18
C GLN A 86 -6.13 1.83 -27.39
N ASN A 87 -5.20 0.97 -26.97
CA ASN A 87 -3.97 1.36 -26.29
C ASN A 87 -3.09 2.23 -27.17
N GLY A 88 -2.96 1.91 -28.46
CA GLY A 88 -2.24 2.75 -29.43
C GLY A 88 -2.86 4.14 -29.59
N ILE A 89 -4.20 4.23 -29.65
CA ILE A 89 -4.94 5.50 -29.69
C ILE A 89 -4.74 6.29 -28.39
N ALA A 90 -4.91 5.63 -27.23
CA ALA A 90 -4.76 6.26 -25.93
C ALA A 90 -3.33 6.78 -25.72
N TYR A 91 -2.33 6.03 -26.17
CA TYR A 91 -0.94 6.48 -26.16
C TYR A 91 -0.73 7.72 -27.05
N PHE A 92 -1.26 7.71 -28.27
CA PHE A 92 -1.13 8.83 -29.21
C PHE A 92 -1.77 10.13 -28.68
N PHE A 93 -2.96 10.03 -28.10
CA PHE A 93 -3.68 11.16 -27.51
C PHE A 93 -3.29 11.47 -26.06
N LYS A 94 -2.38 10.68 -25.46
CA LYS A 94 -1.99 10.79 -24.05
C LYS A 94 -3.18 10.76 -23.08
N SER A 95 -4.17 9.93 -23.38
CA SER A 95 -5.42 9.82 -22.60
C SER A 95 -5.41 8.62 -21.67
N TYR A 96 -4.27 8.35 -21.01
CA TYR A 96 -4.08 7.23 -20.08
C TYR A 96 -3.68 7.74 -18.70
N GLU A 97 -3.92 6.92 -17.68
CA GLU A 97 -3.50 7.18 -16.30
C GLU A 97 -2.25 6.35 -15.96
N GLU A 98 -1.37 6.94 -15.15
CA GLU A 98 -0.20 6.25 -14.62
C GLU A 98 -0.46 5.77 -13.17
N PRO A 99 0.07 4.59 -12.78
CA PRO A 99 0.86 3.67 -13.58
C PRO A 99 -0.01 2.83 -14.55
N ILE A 100 0.52 2.56 -15.74
CA ILE A 100 -0.14 1.66 -16.71
C ILE A 100 -0.04 0.24 -16.17
N VAL A 101 -1.18 -0.36 -15.83
CA VAL A 101 -1.27 -1.72 -15.30
C VAL A 101 -1.88 -2.64 -16.34
N ALA A 102 -1.14 -3.69 -16.72
CA ALA A 102 -1.68 -4.78 -17.52
C ALA A 102 -2.27 -5.85 -16.59
N THR A 103 -3.38 -6.46 -17.01
CA THR A 103 -3.98 -7.59 -16.29
C THR A 103 -3.95 -8.85 -17.14
N VAL A 104 -3.78 -9.99 -16.49
CA VAL A 104 -3.84 -11.31 -17.11
C VAL A 104 -4.94 -12.14 -16.44
N THR A 105 -5.54 -13.03 -17.20
CA THR A 105 -6.65 -13.87 -16.72
C THR A 105 -6.13 -15.19 -16.15
N ASN A 106 -6.91 -15.82 -15.27
CA ASN A 106 -6.55 -17.13 -14.71
C ASN A 106 -6.51 -18.19 -15.80
N GLU A 107 -7.41 -18.09 -16.77
CA GLU A 107 -7.54 -18.99 -17.92
C GLU A 107 -6.25 -19.05 -18.76
N SER A 108 -5.57 -17.91 -18.91
CA SER A 108 -4.28 -17.84 -19.60
C SER A 108 -3.22 -18.67 -18.85
N CYS A 109 -3.12 -18.53 -17.52
CA CYS A 109 -2.21 -19.34 -16.70
C CYS A 109 -2.58 -20.84 -16.75
N LEU A 110 -3.87 -21.14 -16.64
CA LEU A 110 -4.41 -22.49 -16.60
C LEU A 110 -4.40 -23.18 -17.97
N THR A 111 -3.99 -22.50 -19.05
CA THR A 111 -3.72 -23.18 -20.32
C THR A 111 -2.55 -24.16 -20.17
N CYS A 112 -1.53 -23.79 -19.39
CA CYS A 112 -0.35 -24.61 -19.12
C CYS A 112 -0.30 -25.19 -17.70
N HIS A 113 -0.89 -24.52 -16.70
CA HIS A 113 -0.80 -24.90 -15.29
C HIS A 113 -2.07 -25.58 -14.73
N LYS A 114 -2.78 -26.39 -15.52
CA LYS A 114 -4.07 -27.02 -15.12
C LYS A 114 -3.98 -27.81 -13.82
N GLU A 115 -2.87 -28.49 -13.62
CA GLU A 115 -2.65 -29.40 -12.49
C GLU A 115 -2.63 -28.68 -11.14
N ILE A 116 -2.39 -27.35 -11.11
CA ILE A 116 -2.29 -26.59 -9.86
C ILE A 116 -3.65 -26.31 -9.19
N GLN A 117 -4.75 -26.57 -9.90
CA GLN A 117 -6.11 -26.34 -9.41
C GLN A 117 -6.56 -27.40 -8.41
N GLU A 118 -5.91 -28.56 -8.39
CA GLU A 118 -6.34 -29.70 -7.58
C GLU A 118 -5.25 -30.12 -6.59
N GLY A 119 -5.68 -30.39 -5.36
CA GLY A 119 -4.78 -30.87 -4.31
C GLY A 119 -3.98 -29.76 -3.63
N LEU A 120 -2.95 -30.19 -2.88
CA LEU A 120 -2.09 -29.35 -2.06
C LEU A 120 -0.72 -29.27 -2.70
N HIS A 121 -0.28 -28.05 -3.02
CA HIS A 121 1.04 -27.78 -3.58
C HIS A 121 1.93 -27.14 -2.53
N ILE A 122 3.19 -27.55 -2.51
CA ILE A 122 4.19 -27.02 -1.59
C ILE A 122 5.24 -26.29 -2.40
N ASN A 123 5.45 -25.01 -2.08
CA ASN A 123 6.53 -24.21 -2.63
C ASN A 123 7.14 -23.35 -1.52
N ASN A 124 8.47 -23.25 -1.45
CA ASN A 124 9.18 -22.45 -0.45
C ASN A 124 8.72 -22.70 0.99
N ALA A 125 8.47 -23.96 1.34
CA ALA A 125 7.96 -24.40 2.64
C ALA A 125 6.55 -23.90 3.02
N ILE A 126 5.80 -23.34 2.07
CA ILE A 126 4.39 -22.98 2.22
C ILE A 126 3.55 -23.99 1.42
N ARG A 127 2.50 -24.50 2.04
CA ARG A 127 1.48 -25.36 1.45
C ARG A 127 0.23 -24.54 1.16
N VAL A 128 -0.27 -24.66 -0.06
CA VAL A 128 -1.50 -24.00 -0.53
C VAL A 128 -2.30 -24.98 -1.37
N SER A 129 -3.62 -24.95 -1.25
CA SER A 129 -4.50 -25.41 -2.32
C SER A 129 -5.06 -24.18 -3.03
N HIS A 130 -4.92 -24.11 -4.35
CA HIS A 130 -5.40 -22.95 -5.12
C HIS A 130 -6.91 -22.98 -5.29
N LYS A 131 -7.56 -24.14 -5.09
CA LYS A 131 -8.98 -24.34 -5.30
C LYS A 131 -9.84 -23.36 -4.51
N GLU A 132 -9.54 -23.20 -3.22
CA GLU A 132 -10.27 -22.33 -2.31
C GLU A 132 -10.10 -20.86 -2.73
N PHE A 133 -8.88 -20.44 -3.07
CA PHE A 133 -8.62 -19.08 -3.55
C PHE A 133 -9.33 -18.78 -4.87
N LEU A 134 -9.29 -19.71 -5.82
CA LEU A 134 -10.00 -19.57 -7.10
C LEU A 134 -11.52 -19.51 -6.90
N SER A 135 -12.06 -20.25 -5.93
CA SER A 135 -13.51 -20.29 -5.65
C SER A 135 -14.07 -18.96 -5.10
N VAL A 136 -13.24 -18.18 -4.41
CA VAL A 136 -13.59 -16.85 -3.90
C VAL A 136 -13.13 -15.71 -4.81
N GLY A 137 -12.65 -16.04 -6.02
CA GLY A 137 -12.37 -15.06 -7.08
C GLY A 137 -10.94 -14.50 -7.12
N TYR A 138 -9.99 -15.04 -6.35
CA TYR A 138 -8.59 -14.63 -6.48
C TYR A 138 -8.04 -14.94 -7.88
N LYS A 139 -7.22 -14.02 -8.38
CA LYS A 139 -6.45 -14.20 -9.60
C LYS A 139 -5.07 -14.77 -9.30
N CYS A 140 -4.50 -15.53 -10.24
CA CYS A 140 -3.13 -16.03 -10.16
C CYS A 140 -2.15 -14.87 -9.90
N ALA A 141 -2.33 -13.75 -10.61
CA ALA A 141 -1.51 -12.55 -10.49
C ALA A 141 -1.71 -11.81 -9.15
N ASP A 142 -2.76 -12.06 -8.37
CA ASP A 142 -2.92 -11.42 -7.06
C ASP A 142 -1.87 -11.89 -6.04
N CYS A 143 -1.18 -12.99 -6.33
CA CYS A 143 -0.04 -13.50 -5.55
C CYS A 143 1.22 -13.72 -6.40
N HIS A 144 1.08 -13.92 -7.71
CA HIS A 144 2.17 -14.27 -8.62
C HIS A 144 2.35 -13.22 -9.75
N ASN A 145 2.30 -11.92 -9.45
CA ASN A 145 2.41 -10.88 -10.49
C ASN A 145 3.84 -10.68 -11.06
N THR A 146 4.87 -11.21 -10.40
CA THR A 146 6.28 -11.05 -10.84
C THR A 146 6.78 -12.20 -11.73
N VAL A 147 5.94 -13.18 -12.07
CA VAL A 147 6.36 -14.42 -12.76
C VAL A 147 6.94 -14.22 -14.16
N ALA A 148 6.54 -13.14 -14.83
CA ALA A 148 6.97 -12.79 -16.18
C ALA A 148 7.82 -11.51 -16.18
N HIS A 149 7.40 -10.47 -15.46
CA HIS A 149 8.00 -9.15 -15.57
C HIS A 149 8.87 -8.72 -14.39
N GLY A 150 9.01 -9.55 -13.34
CA GLY A 150 9.97 -9.34 -12.26
C GLY A 150 9.97 -7.91 -11.70
N ASP A 151 11.14 -7.27 -11.75
CA ASP A 151 11.39 -5.92 -11.23
C ASP A 151 10.73 -4.79 -12.04
N SER A 152 10.21 -5.06 -13.25
CA SER A 152 9.44 -4.06 -14.02
C SER A 152 8.05 -3.81 -13.43
N ILE A 153 7.57 -4.72 -12.58
CA ILE A 153 6.30 -4.52 -11.88
C ILE A 153 6.48 -3.43 -10.82
N ALA A 154 5.73 -2.34 -10.96
CA ALA A 154 5.77 -1.20 -10.03
C ALA A 154 5.42 -1.57 -8.57
N GLN A 155 4.56 -2.57 -8.39
CA GLN A 155 4.14 -3.09 -7.08
C GLN A 155 4.27 -4.61 -7.05
N PRO A 156 5.49 -5.14 -6.84
CA PRO A 156 5.70 -6.58 -6.81
C PRO A 156 4.94 -7.16 -5.61
N ASN A 157 4.13 -8.17 -5.89
CA ASN A 157 3.30 -8.82 -4.91
C ASN A 157 3.70 -10.29 -4.87
N LEU A 158 4.22 -10.70 -3.71
CA LEU A 158 4.56 -12.08 -3.40
C LEU A 158 3.55 -12.62 -2.39
N PRO A 159 3.34 -13.95 -2.32
CA PRO A 159 2.50 -14.53 -1.29
C PRO A 159 3.02 -14.11 0.09
N HIS A 160 2.24 -13.28 0.78
CA HIS A 160 2.50 -12.80 2.13
C HIS A 160 1.32 -13.19 3.01
N MET A 161 1.58 -13.30 4.32
CA MET A 161 0.59 -13.83 5.27
C MET A 161 -0.73 -13.05 5.21
N ASP A 162 -0.74 -11.73 5.00
CA ASP A 162 -1.98 -10.92 4.96
C ASP A 162 -3.03 -11.43 3.96
N LYS A 163 -2.61 -12.08 2.87
CA LYS A 163 -3.54 -12.70 1.91
C LYS A 163 -4.23 -13.95 2.46
N CYS A 164 -3.54 -14.69 3.32
CA CYS A 164 -4.06 -15.91 3.95
C CYS A 164 -4.92 -15.56 5.17
N THR A 165 -4.55 -14.54 5.92
CA THR A 165 -5.14 -14.21 7.23
C THR A 165 -6.49 -13.50 7.13
N GLY A 166 -6.86 -13.07 5.93
CA GLY A 166 -8.24 -12.66 5.63
C GLY A 166 -9.27 -13.77 5.86
N CYS A 167 -8.85 -15.05 5.80
CA CYS A 167 -9.70 -16.19 6.16
C CYS A 167 -9.10 -17.03 7.31
N HIS A 168 -7.77 -17.11 7.41
CA HIS A 168 -7.10 -17.76 8.55
C HIS A 168 -6.92 -16.77 9.70
N ASN A 169 -7.96 -16.62 10.53
CA ASN A 169 -8.06 -15.64 11.61
C ASN A 169 -8.50 -16.25 12.97
N ASN A 170 -8.57 -17.59 13.08
CA ASN A 170 -9.13 -18.34 14.22
C ASN A 170 -10.65 -18.22 14.41
N GLU A 171 -11.34 -17.49 13.54
CA GLU A 171 -12.80 -17.44 13.48
C GLU A 171 -13.31 -18.32 12.33
N ASP A 172 -12.85 -18.04 11.10
CA ASP A 172 -13.26 -18.73 9.88
C ASP A 172 -12.37 -19.93 9.54
N ALA A 173 -11.07 -19.83 9.82
CA ALA A 173 -10.12 -20.92 9.68
C ALA A 173 -8.99 -20.85 10.71
N PRO A 174 -8.41 -22.00 11.11
CA PRO A 174 -7.38 -22.01 12.14
C PRO A 174 -6.07 -21.38 11.65
N THR A 175 -5.32 -20.77 12.56
CA THR A 175 -4.01 -20.14 12.26
C THR A 175 -2.81 -20.94 12.74
N THR A 176 -2.99 -22.22 13.06
CA THR A 176 -1.88 -23.09 13.45
C THR A 176 -0.80 -23.10 12.37
N CYS A 177 0.44 -22.77 12.75
CA CYS A 177 1.51 -22.50 11.80
C CYS A 177 1.74 -23.63 10.78
N SER A 178 1.55 -24.89 11.19
CA SER A 178 1.75 -26.09 10.37
C SER A 178 0.71 -26.30 9.28
N ILE A 179 -0.41 -25.58 9.32
CA ILE A 179 -1.43 -25.61 8.26
C ILE A 179 -0.83 -25.08 6.96
N CYS A 180 -0.13 -23.95 7.05
CA CYS A 180 0.53 -23.32 5.90
C CYS A 180 2.02 -23.68 5.82
N HIS A 181 2.76 -23.66 6.93
CA HIS A 181 4.20 -23.87 6.92
C HIS A 181 4.58 -25.34 7.17
N VAL A 182 5.09 -26.01 6.12
CA VAL A 182 5.54 -27.41 6.23
C VAL A 182 6.91 -27.55 6.87
N LYS A 183 7.68 -26.46 6.93
CA LYS A 183 8.94 -26.34 7.67
C LYS A 183 9.04 -24.94 8.26
N ARG A 184 9.73 -24.81 9.40
CA ARG A 184 9.95 -23.51 10.03
C ARG A 184 10.82 -22.64 9.11
N MET A 185 10.29 -21.48 8.73
CA MET A 185 11.02 -20.48 7.95
C MET A 185 12.26 -20.01 8.71
N LYS A 186 13.38 -19.83 8.00
CA LYS A 186 14.62 -19.31 8.58
C LYS A 186 14.39 -17.89 9.13
N ARG A 187 14.94 -17.59 10.31
CA ARG A 187 14.80 -16.28 10.97
C ARG A 187 15.33 -15.13 10.10
N GLU A 188 16.38 -15.37 9.32
CA GLU A 188 17.00 -14.40 8.41
C GLU A 188 16.01 -13.82 7.38
N ILE A 189 15.01 -14.60 6.96
CA ILE A 189 13.99 -14.16 6.00
C ILE A 189 13.12 -13.02 6.58
N ARG A 190 13.02 -12.92 7.92
CA ARG A 190 12.22 -11.88 8.60
C ARG A 190 12.83 -10.48 8.50
N ALA A 191 14.12 -10.38 8.17
CA ALA A 191 14.83 -9.12 8.00
C ALA A 191 15.09 -8.78 6.52
N LEU A 192 14.45 -9.50 5.58
CA LEU A 192 14.64 -9.34 4.14
C LEU A 192 13.31 -9.02 3.45
N GLY A 193 13.39 -8.33 2.31
CA GLY A 193 12.22 -7.98 1.51
C GLY A 193 11.23 -7.07 2.26
N PRO A 194 9.94 -7.10 1.89
CA PRO A 194 8.92 -6.25 2.51
C PRO A 194 8.77 -6.44 4.03
N TRP A 195 9.09 -7.61 4.57
CA TRP A 195 9.05 -7.87 6.02
C TRP A 195 10.07 -7.04 6.82
N ALA A 196 11.20 -6.66 6.20
CA ALA A 196 12.18 -5.78 6.81
C ALA A 196 11.61 -4.38 7.14
N ILE A 197 10.51 -3.98 6.51
CA ILE A 197 9.84 -2.71 6.80
C ILE A 197 9.40 -2.70 8.27
N THR A 198 8.75 -3.75 8.76
CA THR A 198 8.23 -3.81 10.14
C THR A 198 9.16 -4.53 11.12
N HIS A 199 10.17 -5.27 10.62
CA HIS A 199 11.05 -6.11 11.44
C HIS A 199 12.54 -5.84 11.22
N GLY A 200 12.88 -4.77 10.50
CA GLY A 200 14.25 -4.31 10.28
C GLY A 200 14.68 -3.18 11.21
N PRO A 201 15.84 -2.54 10.94
CA PRO A 201 16.41 -1.51 11.82
C PRO A 201 15.53 -0.28 12.05
N THR A 202 14.57 -0.01 11.15
CA THR A 202 13.68 1.16 11.22
C THR A 202 12.34 0.88 11.88
N TRP A 203 12.13 -0.31 12.45
CA TRP A 203 10.83 -0.82 12.91
C TRP A 203 10.07 0.17 13.81
N GLU A 204 10.75 0.94 14.66
CA GLU A 204 10.13 1.90 15.58
C GLU A 204 9.22 2.89 14.85
N ARG A 205 9.60 3.30 13.64
CA ARG A 205 8.84 4.24 12.80
C ARG A 205 7.83 3.57 11.87
N THR A 206 7.87 2.24 11.75
CA THR A 206 7.21 1.50 10.67
C THR A 206 6.39 0.31 11.15
N HIS A 207 6.38 0.00 12.45
CA HIS A 207 5.74 -1.20 13.04
C HIS A 207 4.23 -1.30 12.78
N GLY A 208 3.55 -0.18 12.52
CA GLY A 208 2.13 -0.12 12.16
C GLY A 208 1.85 -0.08 10.65
N MET A 209 2.85 -0.15 9.77
CA MET A 209 2.68 0.01 8.32
C MET A 209 2.24 -1.29 7.59
N GLY A 210 1.37 -2.09 8.21
CA GLY A 210 0.83 -3.33 7.64
C GLY A 210 -0.56 -3.63 8.16
N ASN A 211 -1.14 -4.77 7.79
CA ASN A 211 -2.42 -5.17 8.33
C ASN A 211 -2.28 -5.64 9.80
N LEU A 212 -2.82 -4.87 10.74
CA LEU A 212 -2.74 -5.15 12.18
C LEU A 212 -3.37 -6.51 12.55
N THR A 213 -4.36 -7.00 11.78
CA THR A 213 -4.96 -8.31 12.02
C THR A 213 -4.00 -9.46 11.71
N THR A 214 -3.01 -9.26 10.85
CA THR A 214 -1.96 -10.27 10.64
C THR A 214 -0.96 -10.28 11.78
N CYS A 215 -0.65 -9.12 12.38
CA CYS A 215 0.35 -9.03 13.45
C CYS A 215 -0.02 -9.96 14.62
N ILE A 216 -1.31 -10.00 14.98
CA ILE A 216 -1.82 -10.74 16.14
C ILE A 216 -1.77 -12.27 15.96
N ILE A 217 -1.50 -12.76 14.76
CA ILE A 217 -1.33 -14.20 14.50
C ILE A 217 0.01 -14.70 15.04
N CYS A 218 1.01 -13.81 15.10
CA CYS A 218 2.33 -14.12 15.64
C CYS A 218 2.62 -13.42 16.98
N HIS A 219 1.98 -12.29 17.24
CA HIS A 219 2.19 -11.47 18.43
C HIS A 219 0.94 -11.46 19.32
N GLU A 220 1.14 -11.55 20.63
CA GLU A 220 0.06 -11.34 21.60
C GLU A 220 -0.40 -9.87 21.60
N THR A 221 -1.71 -9.66 21.60
CA THR A 221 -2.35 -8.33 21.62
C THR A 221 -1.94 -7.48 22.82
N GLU A 222 -1.61 -8.10 23.95
CA GLU A 222 -1.12 -7.43 25.16
C GLU A 222 0.13 -6.59 24.91
N LYS A 223 0.99 -6.99 23.95
CA LYS A 223 2.20 -6.24 23.61
C LYS A 223 1.87 -4.92 22.92
N CYS A 224 0.82 -4.88 22.11
CA CYS A 224 0.33 -3.66 21.49
C CYS A 224 -0.30 -2.74 22.54
N ALA A 225 -1.08 -3.30 23.45
CA ALA A 225 -1.77 -2.56 24.51
C ALA A 225 -0.84 -1.81 25.48
N LYS A 226 0.46 -2.18 25.54
CA LYS A 226 1.46 -1.44 26.32
C LYS A 226 1.65 0.00 25.85
N CYS A 227 1.47 0.27 24.55
CA CYS A 227 1.61 1.60 23.97
C CYS A 227 0.30 2.11 23.35
N HIS A 228 -0.49 1.24 22.72
CA HIS A 228 -1.79 1.58 22.13
C HIS A 228 -2.93 1.38 23.16
N THR A 229 -2.93 2.22 24.18
CA THR A 229 -3.99 2.31 25.19
C THR A 229 -5.01 3.41 24.84
N GLU A 230 -6.17 3.42 25.50
CA GLU A 230 -7.04 4.60 25.54
C GLU A 230 -6.27 5.82 26.06
N MET A 231 -6.52 7.00 25.48
CA MET A 231 -5.81 8.25 25.78
C MET A 231 -5.69 8.43 27.32
N PRO A 232 -4.48 8.46 27.89
CA PRO A 232 -4.31 8.26 29.32
C PRO A 232 -4.63 9.50 30.18
N HIS A 233 -5.09 10.59 29.57
CA HIS A 233 -5.32 11.86 30.25
C HIS A 233 -6.66 12.53 29.90
N PRO A 234 -7.35 13.15 30.87
CA PRO A 234 -8.65 13.81 30.70
C PRO A 234 -8.54 15.16 29.97
N GLU A 235 -9.66 15.77 29.56
CA GLU A 235 -9.68 17.12 28.96
C GLU A 235 -9.01 18.19 29.83
N SER A 236 -9.05 18.02 31.16
CA SER A 236 -8.40 18.91 32.12
C SER A 236 -6.88 18.75 32.21
N TRP A 237 -6.28 17.88 31.40
CA TRP A 237 -4.84 17.58 31.41
C TRP A 237 -3.92 18.81 31.39
N PRO A 238 -4.17 19.85 30.57
CA PRO A 238 -3.32 21.05 30.57
C PRO A 238 -3.18 21.71 31.95
N TYR A 239 -4.15 21.52 32.86
CA TYR A 239 -4.13 22.11 34.20
C TYR A 239 -3.57 21.17 35.29
N VAL A 240 -3.52 19.86 35.05
CA VAL A 240 -3.13 18.86 36.07
C VAL A 240 -1.84 18.10 35.73
N HIS A 241 -1.32 18.27 34.51
CA HIS A 241 -0.17 17.50 34.01
C HIS A 241 1.11 17.74 34.83
N GLY A 242 1.31 18.94 35.40
CA GLY A 242 2.48 19.28 36.21
C GLY A 242 2.60 18.44 37.48
N GLU A 243 1.51 18.27 38.24
CA GLU A 243 1.50 17.42 39.44
C GLU A 243 1.63 15.94 39.08
N LYS A 244 1.00 15.52 37.97
CA LYS A 244 1.14 14.14 37.49
C LYS A 244 2.58 13.85 37.06
N ALA A 245 3.23 14.77 36.35
CA ALA A 245 4.62 14.65 35.88
C ALA A 245 5.62 14.52 37.03
N LYS A 246 5.37 15.12 38.19
CA LYS A 246 6.19 14.93 39.40
C LYS A 246 6.04 13.53 40.03
N SER A 247 4.88 12.90 39.83
CA SER A 247 4.53 11.61 40.44
C SER A 247 4.91 10.38 39.61
N VAL A 248 5.42 10.59 38.39
CA VAL A 248 5.81 9.51 37.46
C VAL A 248 7.22 9.79 36.94
N THR A 249 8.04 8.75 36.76
CA THR A 249 9.35 8.88 36.09
C THR A 249 9.13 9.19 34.61
N LYS A 250 9.89 10.16 34.07
CA LYS A 250 9.79 10.66 32.68
C LYS A 250 9.98 9.51 31.68
N GLU A 251 10.83 8.56 32.05
CA GLU A 251 11.29 7.45 31.22
C GLU A 251 10.23 6.36 30.98
N ASP A 252 9.27 6.14 31.89
CA ASP A 252 8.48 4.90 31.86
C ASP A 252 7.03 5.04 31.36
N LYS A 253 6.48 6.25 31.21
CA LYS A 253 5.05 6.43 30.84
C LYS A 253 4.75 7.50 29.80
N CYS A 254 5.38 8.67 29.89
CA CYS A 254 5.10 9.79 28.96
C CYS A 254 5.86 9.62 27.64
N ALA A 255 7.14 9.23 27.73
CA ALA A 255 8.01 8.99 26.57
C ALA A 255 7.56 7.81 25.69
N GLY A 256 6.64 6.96 26.19
CA GLY A 256 6.04 5.87 25.43
C GLY A 256 5.07 6.33 24.33
N CYS A 257 4.56 7.57 24.41
CA CYS A 257 3.65 8.16 23.41
C CYS A 257 4.10 9.54 22.92
N HIS A 258 4.85 10.30 23.73
CA HIS A 258 5.31 11.65 23.41
C HIS A 258 6.83 11.70 23.25
N VAL A 259 7.33 12.52 22.33
CA VAL A 259 8.76 12.79 22.16
C VAL A 259 9.21 13.97 23.04
N GLU A 260 10.50 14.07 23.36
CA GLU A 260 11.01 15.11 24.28
C GLU A 260 10.68 16.55 23.81
N SER A 261 10.75 16.81 22.51
CA SER A 261 10.42 18.12 21.94
C SER A 261 8.99 18.58 22.24
N PHE A 262 8.05 17.65 22.48
CA PHE A 262 6.68 17.98 22.89
C PHE A 262 6.66 18.75 24.22
N CYS A 263 7.53 18.36 25.16
CA CYS A 263 7.67 19.07 26.44
C CYS A 263 8.31 20.44 26.21
N ASP A 264 9.33 20.50 25.36
CA ASP A 264 10.13 21.70 25.10
C ASP A 264 9.34 22.82 24.41
N ASP A 265 8.27 22.48 23.69
CA ASP A 265 7.41 23.47 23.04
C ASP A 265 6.73 24.40 24.06
N CYS A 266 6.38 23.88 25.23
CA CYS A 266 5.74 24.64 26.31
C CYS A 266 6.69 24.94 27.48
N HIS A 267 7.55 24.00 27.90
CA HIS A 267 8.45 24.11 29.06
C HIS A 267 9.76 24.82 28.72
N ARG A 268 9.64 26.01 28.13
CA ARG A 268 10.79 26.84 27.76
C ARG A 268 11.35 27.66 28.92
N VAL A 269 10.65 27.66 30.05
CA VAL A 269 11.05 28.25 31.33
C VAL A 269 11.07 27.12 32.36
N GLU A 270 11.98 27.19 33.34
CA GLU A 270 12.12 26.16 34.38
C GLU A 270 10.82 25.99 35.19
N MET A 271 10.34 24.75 35.28
CA MET A 271 9.09 24.39 35.95
C MET A 271 9.29 23.25 36.97
N PRO A 272 8.72 23.34 38.20
CA PRO A 272 8.01 24.50 38.76
C PRO A 272 8.92 25.73 38.84
N HIS A 273 8.35 26.92 38.64
CA HIS A 273 9.12 28.16 38.74
C HIS A 273 9.96 28.19 40.04
N PRO A 274 11.26 28.50 39.96
CA PRO A 274 12.13 28.49 41.13
C PRO A 274 11.68 29.52 42.18
N GLN A 275 12.10 29.33 43.44
CA GLN A 275 11.67 30.19 44.55
C GLN A 275 12.01 31.68 44.34
N LYS A 276 13.05 31.98 43.55
CA LYS A 276 13.46 33.35 43.19
C LYS A 276 12.91 33.82 41.84
N PHE A 277 11.97 33.10 41.24
CA PHE A 277 11.41 33.48 39.95
C PHE A 277 10.78 34.87 39.99
N LEU A 278 9.95 35.20 40.99
CA LEU A 278 9.30 36.52 41.05
C LEU A 278 10.27 37.72 41.05
N PRO A 279 11.37 37.74 41.81
CA PRO A 279 12.34 38.84 41.69
C PRO A 279 13.17 38.81 40.40
N GLU A 280 13.35 37.65 39.76
CA GLU A 280 14.22 37.47 38.58
C GLU A 280 13.45 37.48 37.25
N HIS A 281 12.11 37.36 37.28
CA HIS A 281 11.28 37.28 36.08
C HIS A 281 11.35 38.53 35.17
N PRO A 282 11.60 39.77 35.64
CA PRO A 282 11.74 40.91 34.74
C PRO A 282 12.94 40.74 33.79
N ASP A 283 14.06 40.21 34.29
CA ASP A 283 15.25 39.95 33.49
C ASP A 283 15.01 38.83 32.47
N ILE A 284 14.22 37.82 32.84
CA ILE A 284 13.80 36.74 31.95
C ILE A 284 12.91 37.30 30.82
N VAL A 285 11.91 38.12 31.15
CA VAL A 285 11.04 38.77 30.15
C VAL A 285 11.84 39.69 29.22
N LYS A 286 12.82 40.42 29.76
CA LYS A 286 13.70 41.29 28.98
C LYS A 286 14.57 40.53 27.99
N LYS A 287 15.03 39.33 28.37
CA LYS A 287 15.90 38.49 27.56
C LYS A 287 15.14 37.65 26.54
N ASP A 288 14.09 36.96 26.97
CA ASP A 288 13.41 35.90 26.22
C ASP A 288 12.03 36.35 25.68
N GLY A 289 11.56 37.54 26.07
CA GLY A 289 10.28 38.12 25.68
C GLY A 289 9.09 37.59 26.50
N ASP A 290 7.96 38.30 26.46
CA ASP A 290 6.74 37.93 27.20
C ASP A 290 5.94 36.79 26.52
N LYS A 291 6.19 36.56 25.22
CA LYS A 291 5.44 35.56 24.42
C LYS A 291 5.56 34.14 24.96
N ILE A 292 6.72 33.78 25.50
CA ILE A 292 6.98 32.47 26.10
C ILE A 292 6.04 32.17 27.28
N CYS A 293 5.64 33.21 28.02
CA CYS A 293 4.78 33.10 29.18
C CYS A 293 3.34 32.77 28.78
N TYR A 294 2.89 33.22 27.60
CA TYR A 294 1.55 32.94 27.10
C TYR A 294 1.33 31.49 26.64
N ASN A 295 2.39 30.67 26.62
CA ASN A 295 2.26 29.23 26.44
C ASN A 295 1.48 28.57 27.59
N CYS A 296 1.48 29.18 28.77
CA CYS A 296 0.84 28.67 29.98
C CYS A 296 -0.08 29.69 30.69
N HIS A 297 0.19 30.99 30.54
CA HIS A 297 -0.53 32.07 31.21
C HIS A 297 -1.41 32.86 30.25
N ILE A 298 -2.46 33.50 30.78
CA ILE A 298 -3.28 34.44 30.01
C ILE A 298 -2.89 35.88 30.34
N LYS A 299 -3.15 36.82 29.42
CA LYS A 299 -2.84 38.25 29.62
C LYS A 299 -3.44 38.85 30.91
N GLY A 300 -4.55 38.28 31.38
CA GLY A 300 -5.16 38.66 32.66
C GLY A 300 -4.24 38.44 33.86
N ASP A 301 -3.39 37.42 33.83
CA ASP A 301 -2.49 37.06 34.92
C ASP A 301 -1.43 38.14 35.15
N CYS A 302 -0.85 38.70 34.07
CA CYS A 302 0.08 39.82 34.15
C CYS A 302 -0.60 41.06 34.75
N LYS A 303 -1.83 41.36 34.34
CA LYS A 303 -2.58 42.52 34.85
C LYS A 303 -2.85 42.41 36.36
N LEU A 304 -3.05 41.20 36.89
CA LEU A 304 -3.30 41.02 38.31
C LEU A 304 -2.16 41.56 39.18
N CYS A 305 -0.91 41.39 38.76
CA CYS A 305 0.25 41.87 39.51
C CYS A 305 0.80 43.22 39.02
N HIS A 306 0.82 43.49 37.72
CA HIS A 306 1.42 44.73 37.20
C HIS A 306 0.47 45.93 37.20
N GLU A 307 -0.85 45.70 37.16
CA GLU A 307 -1.85 46.78 37.13
C GLU A 307 -2.73 46.79 38.40
N LYS A 308 -3.06 45.61 38.93
CA LYS A 308 -4.01 45.45 40.05
C LYS A 308 -3.36 45.21 41.41
N HIS A 309 -2.06 44.91 41.46
CA HIS A 309 -1.30 44.86 42.70
C HIS A 309 -0.48 46.15 42.82
N ILE A 310 -0.73 46.92 43.88
CA ILE A 310 -0.04 48.18 44.14
C ILE A 310 1.17 47.88 45.02
N HIS A 311 2.38 48.13 44.52
CA HIS A 311 3.58 48.18 45.36
C HIS A 311 3.63 49.55 46.06
N PRO A 312 3.46 49.64 47.39
CA PRO A 312 3.59 50.92 48.08
C PRO A 312 5.05 51.40 47.97
N GLY A 313 5.30 52.42 47.16
CA GLY A 313 6.59 53.12 47.11
C GLY A 313 7.39 53.07 45.80
N LEU A 314 6.88 52.49 44.71
CA LEU A 314 7.52 52.60 43.38
C LEU A 314 6.67 53.47 42.44
N THR A 315 7.32 54.36 41.70
CA THR A 315 6.67 55.24 40.71
C THR A 315 6.39 54.47 39.41
N PRO A 316 5.37 54.86 38.61
CA PRO A 316 5.06 54.18 37.34
C PRO A 316 6.26 54.05 36.39
N SER A 317 7.15 55.04 36.37
CA SER A 317 8.40 55.02 35.59
C SER A 317 9.43 53.98 36.05
N GLU A 318 9.33 53.50 37.28
CA GLU A 318 10.17 52.43 37.84
C GLU A 318 9.58 51.04 37.59
N ILE A 319 8.30 50.96 37.18
CA ILE A 319 7.58 49.72 36.86
C ILE A 319 7.76 49.34 35.37
N GLU A 320 8.04 50.30 34.49
CA GLU A 320 8.16 50.11 33.03
C GLU A 320 9.61 49.87 32.52
N ARG A 321 10.61 49.63 33.39
CA ARG A 321 12.03 49.40 33.01
C ARG A 321 12.47 47.95 33.06
#